data_AF-D9CG69-F1
#
_entry.id   AF-D9CG69-F1
#
_cell.length_a   1.000
_cell.length_b   1.000
_cell.length_c   1.000
_cell.angle_alpha   90.00
_cell.angle_beta   90.00
_cell.angle_gamma   90.00
#
_symmetry.space_group_name_H-M   'P 1'
#
loop_
_entity.id
_entity.type
_entity.pdbx_description
1 polymer ?
#
loop_
_entity_poly.entity_id
_entity_poly.type
_entity_poly.pdbx_seq_one_letter_code
_entity_poly.pdbx_strand_id
1 'polypeptide(L)'
;TAHGKVDVRALPAPRAEDAQAAYEPPVTLYEVSMAKHWEALLGLERAGLADDFFASGGSSIKLIELLHHLRTEFGVGVPVSRLYQVTTLHGMAAAVEERVTGTTADEVPHLTFNPEAERPLFCFPPAGGHGLVYRGLATSLPSHRLIAFNYLPGDDKVSRYADLVAATVPEGPVPLLGYSLGGNLAFEVARELEARGREVAHVVVLDSRRTLEAYEPGPEVLKAFEAELGHHLQQHTGSEIVTAAVMEHAAEYLRFCGRTPNTGTLAAPVSVLTDEDKADLYEEGVPGSWHGSSAAGHRALCGFGTHAE
;
A
#
# COMPACT_ATOMS: atom_id res chain seq x y z
N THR A 1 -46.94 6.62 35.22
CA THR A 1 -48.03 6.99 36.18
C THR A 1 -49.33 6.30 35.79
N ALA A 2 -50.39 6.38 36.60
CA ALA A 2 -51.67 5.63 36.48
C ALA A 2 -52.51 5.89 35.20
N HIS A 3 -51.93 6.48 34.16
CA HIS A 3 -52.47 6.54 32.81
C HIS A 3 -51.34 6.46 31.79
N GLY A 4 -50.71 5.28 31.62
CA GLY A 4 -49.95 4.87 30.41
C GLY A 4 -48.86 5.80 29.84
N LYS A 5 -48.53 6.92 30.49
CA LYS A 5 -47.51 7.86 30.07
C LYS A 5 -46.22 7.58 30.84
N VAL A 6 -45.14 7.43 30.08
CA VAL A 6 -43.77 7.30 30.58
C VAL A 6 -43.46 8.55 31.41
N ASP A 7 -43.09 8.33 32.67
CA ASP A 7 -42.73 9.39 33.59
C ASP A 7 -41.25 9.73 33.38
N VAL A 8 -40.99 10.74 32.54
CA VAL A 8 -39.64 11.17 32.15
C VAL A 8 -38.80 11.62 33.35
N ARG A 9 -39.45 11.98 34.48
CA ARG A 9 -38.77 12.38 35.72
C ARG A 9 -38.40 11.20 36.63
N ALA A 10 -38.93 10.01 36.34
CA ALA A 10 -38.62 8.77 37.04
C ALA A 10 -37.58 7.91 36.30
N LEU A 11 -37.04 8.40 35.17
CA LEU A 11 -35.91 7.76 34.50
C LEU A 11 -34.68 7.82 35.43
N PRO A 12 -33.97 6.70 35.63
CA PRO A 12 -32.70 6.72 36.36
C PRO A 12 -31.76 7.73 35.70
N ALA A 13 -31.04 8.54 36.50
CA ALA A 13 -29.95 9.33 35.96
C ALA A 13 -28.95 8.36 35.28
N PRO A 14 -28.54 8.62 34.02
CA PRO A 14 -27.54 7.78 33.37
C PRO A 14 -26.29 7.76 34.25
N ARG A 15 -25.89 6.56 34.71
CA ARG A 15 -24.64 6.39 35.44
C ARG A 15 -23.51 6.68 34.46
N ALA A 16 -22.76 7.74 34.72
CA ALA A 16 -21.61 8.13 33.90
C ALA A 16 -20.43 7.13 34.00
N GLU A 17 -20.52 6.13 34.87
CA GLU A 17 -19.44 5.19 35.19
C GLU A 17 -19.39 3.95 34.29
N ASP A 18 -20.40 3.71 33.43
CA ASP A 18 -20.49 2.48 32.63
C ASP A 18 -20.06 2.61 31.15
N ALA A 19 -19.48 3.75 30.73
CA ALA A 19 -19.20 4.00 29.30
C ALA A 19 -17.79 4.55 29.01
N GLN A 20 -16.79 4.26 29.84
CA GLN A 20 -15.41 4.38 29.38
C GLN A 20 -15.11 3.11 28.57
N ALA A 21 -15.41 3.15 27.27
CA ALA A 21 -14.99 2.09 26.36
C ALA A 21 -13.49 1.84 26.62
N ALA A 22 -13.11 0.57 26.84
CA ALA A 22 -11.72 0.24 27.09
C ALA A 22 -10.89 0.79 25.92
N TYR A 23 -9.80 1.48 26.24
CA TYR A 23 -8.93 2.03 25.21
C TYR A 23 -8.37 0.88 24.37
N GLU A 24 -8.74 0.86 23.09
CA GLU A 24 -8.20 -0.04 22.08
C GLU A 24 -7.33 0.76 21.12
N PRO A 25 -6.02 0.42 21.00
CA PRO A 25 -5.11 1.17 20.14
C PRO A 25 -5.37 0.89 18.65
N PRO A 26 -5.09 1.85 17.76
CA PRO A 26 -4.99 1.62 16.33
C PRO A 26 -4.03 0.47 15.98
N VAL A 27 -4.46 -0.45 15.12
CA VAL A 27 -3.68 -1.62 14.70
C VAL A 27 -3.36 -1.59 13.22
N THR A 28 -4.36 -1.25 12.40
CA THR A 28 -4.21 -1.22 10.95
C THR A 28 -3.46 0.01 10.50
N LEU A 29 -2.86 -0.04 9.31
CA LEU A 29 -2.18 1.12 8.74
C LEU A 29 -3.14 2.32 8.58
N TYR A 30 -4.39 2.06 8.17
CA TYR A 30 -5.42 3.08 8.00
C TYR A 30 -5.87 3.67 9.34
N GLU A 31 -6.03 2.84 10.37
CA GLU A 31 -6.33 3.31 11.73
C GLU A 31 -5.19 4.12 12.32
N VAL A 32 -3.94 3.66 12.18
CA VAL A 32 -2.76 4.36 12.72
C VAL A 32 -2.60 5.72 12.05
N SER A 33 -2.84 5.80 10.74
CA SER A 33 -2.81 7.08 10.03
C SER A 33 -4.00 7.98 10.40
N MET A 34 -5.23 7.42 10.44
CA MET A 34 -6.42 8.14 10.87
C MET A 34 -6.25 8.73 12.28
N ALA A 35 -5.70 7.95 13.20
CA ALA A 35 -5.39 8.37 14.56
C ALA A 35 -4.41 9.54 14.59
N LYS A 36 -3.32 9.47 13.83
CA LYS A 36 -2.36 10.58 13.71
C LYS A 36 -3.02 11.86 13.20
N HIS A 37 -3.90 11.75 12.19
CA HIS A 37 -4.65 12.91 11.70
C HIS A 37 -5.62 13.45 12.75
N TRP A 38 -6.33 12.59 13.46
CA TRP A 38 -7.23 13.00 14.54
C TRP A 38 -6.47 13.66 15.69
N GLU A 39 -5.37 13.09 16.14
CA GLU A 39 -4.54 13.66 17.20
C GLU A 39 -4.06 15.07 16.84
N ALA A 40 -3.58 15.27 15.60
CA ALA A 40 -3.17 16.58 15.10
C ALA A 40 -4.34 17.57 14.94
N LEU A 41 -5.47 17.16 14.35
CA LEU A 41 -6.61 18.03 14.03
C LEU A 41 -7.49 18.35 15.23
N LEU A 42 -7.62 17.40 16.16
CA LEU A 42 -8.48 17.49 17.33
C LEU A 42 -7.69 17.90 18.58
N GLY A 43 -6.36 17.83 18.55
CA GLY A 43 -5.50 18.13 19.70
C GLY A 43 -5.60 17.06 20.80
N LEU A 44 -5.82 15.81 20.41
CA LEU A 44 -5.90 14.69 21.34
C LEU A 44 -4.49 14.21 21.67
N GLU A 45 -4.27 13.84 22.94
CA GLU A 45 -3.04 13.14 23.32
C GLU A 45 -2.97 11.74 22.71
N ARG A 46 -4.15 11.10 22.54
CA ARG A 46 -4.29 9.77 21.96
C ARG A 46 -5.70 9.54 21.45
N ALA A 47 -5.84 8.93 20.27
CA ALA A 47 -7.14 8.50 19.72
C ALA A 47 -7.30 6.96 19.78
N GLY A 48 -8.44 6.48 20.27
CA GLY A 48 -8.82 5.06 20.34
C GLY A 48 -9.78 4.65 19.23
N LEU A 49 -9.85 3.34 18.94
CA LEU A 49 -10.66 2.80 17.84
C LEU A 49 -12.16 3.13 17.92
N ALA A 50 -12.70 3.10 19.14
CA ALA A 50 -14.11 3.37 19.41
C ALA A 50 -14.43 4.87 19.59
N ASP A 51 -13.42 5.74 19.57
CA ASP A 51 -13.63 7.17 19.75
C ASP A 51 -14.44 7.73 18.58
N ASP A 52 -15.48 8.50 18.89
CA ASP A 52 -16.31 9.18 17.89
C ASP A 52 -15.70 10.53 17.52
N PHE A 53 -15.60 10.84 16.23
CA PHE A 53 -14.96 12.03 15.70
C PHE A 53 -15.58 13.31 16.24
N PHE A 54 -16.92 13.37 16.29
CA PHE A 54 -17.64 14.55 16.70
C PHE A 54 -17.67 14.68 18.23
N ALA A 55 -17.79 13.56 18.94
CA ALA A 55 -17.65 13.54 20.40
C ALA A 55 -16.25 13.98 20.85
N SER A 56 -15.22 13.71 20.03
CA SER A 56 -13.83 14.08 20.28
C SER A 56 -13.48 15.51 19.84
N GLY A 57 -14.47 16.34 19.51
CA GLY A 57 -14.26 17.76 19.13
C GLY A 57 -14.07 18.00 17.63
N GLY A 58 -14.46 17.03 16.80
CA GLY A 58 -14.58 17.16 15.35
C GLY A 58 -15.74 18.08 14.95
N SER A 59 -15.63 18.68 13.77
CA SER A 59 -16.68 19.50 13.16
C SER A 59 -16.69 19.27 11.65
N SER A 60 -17.71 19.75 10.94
CA SER A 60 -17.76 19.64 9.47
C SER A 60 -16.54 20.26 8.78
N ILE A 61 -15.98 21.34 9.32
CA ILE A 61 -14.76 21.98 8.78
C ILE A 61 -13.55 21.07 8.99
N LYS A 62 -13.38 20.54 10.20
CA LYS A 62 -12.29 19.59 10.51
C LYS A 62 -12.43 18.28 9.73
N LEU A 63 -13.66 17.86 9.42
CA LEU A 63 -13.92 16.69 8.59
C LEU A 63 -13.50 16.94 7.13
N ILE A 64 -13.75 18.14 6.61
CA ILE A 64 -13.28 18.55 5.27
C ILE A 64 -11.75 18.60 5.23
N GLU A 65 -11.12 19.13 6.27
CA GLU A 65 -9.66 19.16 6.42
C GLU A 65 -9.07 17.74 6.52
N LEU A 66 -9.67 16.88 7.35
CA LEU A 66 -9.33 15.46 7.43
C LEU A 66 -9.43 14.79 6.06
N LEU A 67 -10.54 14.98 5.33
CA LEU A 67 -10.72 14.44 3.99
C LEU A 67 -9.67 14.94 3.00
N HIS A 68 -9.24 16.19 3.12
CA HIS A 68 -8.15 16.72 2.31
C HIS A 68 -6.82 16.03 2.63
N HIS A 69 -6.49 15.85 3.91
CA HIS A 69 -5.29 15.12 4.33
C HIS A 69 -5.31 13.66 3.92
N LEU A 70 -6.44 12.97 4.12
CA LEU A 70 -6.62 11.58 3.71
C LEU A 70 -6.53 11.43 2.19
N ARG A 71 -7.09 12.35 1.42
CA ARG A 71 -6.94 12.35 -0.04
C ARG A 71 -5.50 12.57 -0.49
N THR A 72 -4.78 13.48 0.17
CA THR A 72 -3.37 13.74 -0.14
C THR A 72 -2.48 12.55 0.23
N GLU A 73 -2.77 11.89 1.35
CA GLU A 73 -1.99 10.75 1.83
C GLU A 73 -2.28 9.46 1.06
N PHE A 74 -3.56 9.16 0.85
CA PHE A 74 -4.02 7.88 0.30
C PHE A 74 -4.46 7.96 -1.16
N GLY A 75 -4.44 9.14 -1.78
CA GLY A 75 -4.80 9.32 -3.18
C GLY A 75 -6.28 9.10 -3.49
N VAL A 76 -7.14 8.95 -2.48
CA VAL A 76 -8.57 8.65 -2.66
C VAL A 76 -9.49 9.71 -2.08
N GLY A 77 -10.58 9.98 -2.80
CA GLY A 77 -11.70 10.76 -2.28
C GLY A 77 -12.69 9.87 -1.54
N VAL A 78 -12.86 10.11 -0.24
CA VAL A 78 -13.99 9.54 0.53
C VAL A 78 -15.13 10.56 0.55
N PRO A 79 -16.35 10.19 0.13
CA PRO A 79 -17.49 11.10 0.25
C PRO A 79 -17.73 11.49 1.72
N VAL A 80 -17.95 12.78 1.97
CA VAL A 80 -18.29 13.29 3.31
C VAL A 80 -19.46 12.51 3.92
N SER A 81 -20.49 12.21 3.11
CA SER A 81 -21.66 11.43 3.51
C SER A 81 -21.32 10.04 4.03
N ARG A 82 -20.24 9.42 3.56
CA ARG A 82 -19.79 8.11 4.02
C ARG A 82 -19.21 8.19 5.43
N LEU A 83 -18.32 9.15 5.68
CA LEU A 83 -17.73 9.33 7.01
C LEU A 83 -18.75 9.72 8.08
N TYR A 84 -19.83 10.41 7.69
CA TYR A 84 -20.96 10.68 8.59
C TYR A 84 -21.76 9.43 9.02
N GLN A 85 -21.65 8.32 8.29
CA GLN A 85 -22.34 7.07 8.65
C GLN A 85 -21.53 6.20 9.61
N VAL A 86 -20.21 6.42 9.66
CA VAL A 86 -19.26 5.60 10.41
C VAL A 86 -18.30 6.51 11.16
N THR A 87 -18.79 7.15 12.22
CA THR A 87 -18.12 8.29 12.89
C THR A 87 -17.05 7.89 13.91
N THR A 88 -16.88 6.59 14.17
CA THR A 88 -15.78 6.10 15.00
C THR A 88 -14.47 6.11 14.22
N LEU A 89 -13.33 6.20 14.90
CA LEU A 89 -12.02 6.15 14.26
C LEU A 89 -11.86 4.89 13.41
N HIS A 90 -12.23 3.73 13.96
CA HIS A 90 -12.24 2.46 13.23
C HIS A 90 -13.14 2.52 12.00
N GLY A 91 -14.36 3.04 12.14
CA GLY A 91 -15.32 3.13 11.04
C GLY A 91 -14.87 4.08 9.92
N MET A 92 -14.31 5.24 10.28
CA MET A 92 -13.77 6.20 9.32
C MET A 92 -12.52 5.62 8.61
N ALA A 93 -11.66 4.90 9.33
CA ALA A 93 -10.49 4.24 8.76
C ALA A 93 -10.90 3.14 7.76
N ALA A 94 -11.87 2.30 8.12
CA ALA A 94 -12.41 1.28 7.23
C ALA A 94 -13.06 1.87 5.96
N ALA A 95 -13.70 3.04 6.06
CA ALA A 95 -14.27 3.72 4.89
C ALA A 95 -13.20 4.31 3.95
N VAL A 96 -12.06 4.75 4.49
CA VAL A 96 -10.91 5.17 3.67
C VAL A 96 -10.32 3.95 2.97
N GLU A 97 -10.10 2.87 3.73
CA GLU A 97 -9.58 1.62 3.22
C GLU A 97 -10.44 1.05 2.09
N GLU A 98 -11.77 0.98 2.27
CA GLU A 98 -12.72 0.56 1.23
C GLU A 98 -12.55 1.36 -0.08
N ARG A 99 -12.19 2.64 0.02
CA ARG A 99 -11.95 3.50 -1.14
C ARG A 99 -10.56 3.29 -1.75
N VAL A 100 -9.55 3.00 -0.95
CA VAL A 100 -8.18 2.70 -1.40
C VAL A 100 -8.11 1.35 -2.11
N THR A 101 -8.87 0.37 -1.65
CA THR A 101 -8.83 -0.99 -2.20
C THR A 101 -9.92 -1.26 -3.23
N GLY A 102 -10.90 -0.37 -3.37
CA GLY A 102 -12.03 -0.51 -4.28
C GLY A 102 -11.78 0.16 -5.63
N THR A 103 -11.73 -0.64 -6.70
CA THR A 103 -11.53 -0.23 -8.10
C THR A 103 -12.58 0.80 -8.54
N THR A 104 -12.26 2.09 -8.49
CA THR A 104 -13.13 3.15 -9.02
C THR A 104 -12.31 4.19 -9.77
N ALA A 105 -12.89 4.71 -10.85
CA ALA A 105 -12.27 5.48 -11.92
C ALA A 105 -11.65 6.86 -11.55
N ASP A 106 -11.56 7.20 -10.26
CA ASP A 106 -10.99 8.46 -9.74
C ASP A 106 -9.67 8.25 -8.96
N GLU A 107 -9.09 7.04 -8.98
CA GLU A 107 -7.82 6.76 -8.28
C GLU A 107 -6.63 7.51 -8.91
N VAL A 108 -5.83 8.14 -8.05
CA VAL A 108 -4.51 8.64 -8.42
C VAL A 108 -3.60 7.41 -8.60
N PRO A 109 -2.84 7.30 -9.72
CA PRO A 109 -2.06 6.10 -10.02
C PRO A 109 -0.86 5.88 -9.07
N HIS A 110 -0.57 6.82 -8.18
CA HIS A 110 0.49 6.74 -7.18
C HIS A 110 0.22 7.63 -5.98
N LEU A 111 0.89 7.32 -4.87
CA LEU A 111 1.05 8.16 -3.69
C LEU A 111 2.42 8.83 -3.75
N THR A 112 2.53 10.04 -3.21
CA THR A 112 3.82 10.72 -3.04
C THR A 112 4.15 10.85 -1.57
N PHE A 113 5.30 10.32 -1.15
CA PHE A 113 5.86 10.54 0.18
C PHE A 113 7.07 11.46 0.10
N ASN A 114 7.26 12.29 1.14
CA ASN A 114 8.33 13.30 1.20
C ASN A 114 8.35 14.23 -0.03
N PRO A 115 7.25 14.96 -0.35
CA PRO A 115 7.12 15.72 -1.59
C PRO A 115 8.18 16.83 -1.77
N GLU A 116 8.71 17.34 -0.66
CA GLU A 116 9.75 18.38 -0.63
C GLU A 116 11.16 17.83 -0.91
N ALA A 117 11.36 16.52 -0.90
CA ALA A 117 12.66 15.94 -1.21
C ALA A 117 12.95 15.96 -2.71
N GLU A 118 14.21 16.20 -3.07
CA GLU A 118 14.60 16.38 -4.47
C GLU A 118 14.92 15.06 -5.19
N ARG A 119 15.26 14.00 -4.44
CA ARG A 119 15.70 12.71 -5.01
C ARG A 119 14.50 11.80 -5.25
N PRO A 120 14.03 11.59 -6.50
CA PRO A 120 12.92 10.69 -6.75
C PRO A 120 13.32 9.24 -6.48
N LEU A 121 12.37 8.43 -6.05
CA LEU A 121 12.45 6.97 -6.03
C LEU A 121 11.09 6.41 -6.43
N PHE A 122 11.05 5.64 -7.51
CA PHE A 122 9.79 5.08 -8.03
C PHE A 122 9.57 3.68 -7.48
N CYS A 123 8.48 3.49 -6.74
CA CYS A 123 8.20 2.27 -6.01
C CYS A 123 7.01 1.51 -6.62
N PHE A 124 7.20 0.25 -6.99
CA PHE A 124 6.20 -0.59 -7.67
C PHE A 124 5.47 -1.52 -6.70
N PRO A 125 4.13 -1.55 -6.70
CA PRO A 125 3.36 -2.18 -5.63
C PRO A 125 3.54 -3.71 -5.60
N PRO A 126 3.40 -4.32 -4.41
CA PRO A 126 3.32 -5.78 -4.26
C PRO A 126 1.97 -6.29 -4.78
N ALA A 127 1.72 -7.59 -4.58
CA ALA A 127 0.48 -8.27 -4.94
C ALA A 127 -0.80 -7.57 -4.48
N GLY A 128 -0.81 -7.00 -3.26
CA GLY A 128 -1.96 -6.26 -2.74
C GLY A 128 -2.29 -5.02 -3.57
N GLY A 129 -1.33 -4.51 -4.34
CA GLY A 129 -1.56 -3.50 -5.35
C GLY A 129 -1.48 -2.05 -4.87
N HIS A 130 -1.09 -1.81 -3.61
CA HIS A 130 -1.07 -0.45 -3.04
C HIS A 130 0.33 0.04 -2.77
N GLY A 131 0.62 1.27 -3.21
CA GLY A 131 1.90 1.95 -2.91
C GLY A 131 2.06 2.32 -1.44
N LEU A 132 0.98 2.21 -0.65
CA LEU A 132 0.93 2.56 0.76
C LEU A 132 1.90 1.76 1.63
N VAL A 133 2.24 0.54 1.20
CA VAL A 133 3.24 -0.32 1.85
C VAL A 133 4.60 0.38 2.00
N TYR A 134 4.90 1.37 1.15
CA TYR A 134 6.16 2.12 1.19
C TYR A 134 6.21 3.26 2.21
N ARG A 135 5.14 3.50 2.98
CA ARG A 135 5.12 4.57 4.00
C ARG A 135 6.20 4.41 5.07
N GLY A 136 6.41 3.17 5.53
CA GLY A 136 7.48 2.85 6.48
C GLY A 136 8.86 3.17 5.90
N LEU A 137 9.11 2.72 4.68
CA LEU A 137 10.35 3.00 3.94
C LEU A 137 10.58 4.50 3.73
N ALA A 138 9.53 5.25 3.37
CA ALA A 138 9.61 6.70 3.18
C ALA A 138 10.05 7.43 4.46
N THR A 139 9.59 6.96 5.62
CA THR A 139 9.98 7.51 6.93
C THR A 139 11.47 7.33 7.20
N SER A 140 12.03 6.19 6.78
CA SER A 140 13.47 5.89 6.90
C SER A 140 14.33 6.56 5.83
N LEU A 141 13.73 7.14 4.78
CA LEU A 141 14.41 7.80 3.67
C LEU A 141 13.95 9.26 3.48
N PRO A 142 14.10 10.14 4.49
CA PRO A 142 13.57 11.51 4.43
C PRO A 142 14.17 12.38 3.33
N SER A 143 15.35 12.02 2.81
CA SER A 143 16.00 12.71 1.69
C SER A 143 15.51 12.27 0.30
N HIS A 144 14.61 11.29 0.23
CA HIS A 144 14.05 10.78 -1.02
C HIS A 144 12.56 11.07 -1.08
N ARG A 145 12.12 11.57 -2.23
CA ARG A 145 10.72 11.68 -2.61
C ARG A 145 10.29 10.37 -3.23
N LEU A 146 9.44 9.62 -2.55
CA LEU A 146 8.96 8.34 -3.04
C LEU A 146 7.68 8.54 -3.85
N ILE A 147 7.70 8.06 -5.09
CA ILE A 147 6.53 7.96 -5.96
C ILE A 147 6.09 6.50 -5.89
N ALA A 148 5.15 6.21 -5.01
CA ALA A 148 4.70 4.85 -4.71
C ALA A 148 3.44 4.52 -5.51
N PHE A 149 3.60 3.73 -6.56
CA PHE A 149 2.53 3.39 -7.49
C PHE A 149 1.46 2.51 -6.85
N ASN A 150 0.21 2.74 -7.24
CA ASN A 150 -0.88 1.77 -7.11
C ASN A 150 -0.93 0.89 -8.35
N TYR A 151 -1.55 -0.27 -8.21
CA TYR A 151 -1.62 -1.27 -9.25
C TYR A 151 -2.53 -0.83 -10.39
N LEU A 152 -1.99 -0.83 -11.60
CA LEU A 152 -2.73 -0.56 -12.83
C LEU A 152 -3.19 -1.88 -13.47
N PRO A 153 -4.51 -2.10 -13.64
CA PRO A 153 -5.01 -3.27 -14.33
C PRO A 153 -4.76 -3.17 -15.84
N GLY A 154 -4.72 -4.33 -16.51
CA GLY A 154 -4.62 -4.44 -17.97
C GLY A 154 -3.22 -4.73 -18.48
N ASP A 155 -3.11 -5.47 -19.59
CA ASP A 155 -1.83 -6.01 -20.08
C ASP A 155 -0.83 -4.94 -20.56
N ASP A 156 -1.27 -3.71 -20.81
CA ASP A 156 -0.43 -2.57 -21.21
C ASP A 156 0.24 -1.84 -20.03
N LYS A 157 0.08 -2.35 -18.79
CA LYS A 157 0.54 -1.70 -17.56
C LYS A 157 2.03 -1.31 -17.57
N VAL A 158 2.91 -2.11 -18.17
CA VAL A 158 4.36 -1.78 -18.26
C VAL A 158 4.58 -0.46 -18.98
N SER A 159 3.92 -0.26 -20.13
CA SER A 159 3.99 1.01 -20.87
C SER A 159 3.41 2.15 -20.04
N ARG A 160 2.26 1.93 -19.41
CA ARG A 160 1.58 2.97 -18.62
C ARG A 160 2.40 3.42 -17.41
N TYR A 161 3.08 2.50 -16.72
CA TYR A 161 4.02 2.87 -15.67
C TYR A 161 5.23 3.62 -16.22
N ALA A 162 5.80 3.19 -17.34
CA ALA A 162 6.90 3.91 -17.99
C ALA A 162 6.47 5.34 -18.39
N ASP A 163 5.24 5.52 -18.86
CA ASP A 163 4.65 6.83 -19.15
C ASP A 163 4.53 7.70 -17.89
N LEU A 164 4.07 7.13 -16.78
CA LEU A 164 3.96 7.83 -15.50
C LEU A 164 5.33 8.25 -14.94
N VAL A 165 6.32 7.37 -15.03
CA VAL A 165 7.71 7.67 -14.67
C VAL A 165 8.24 8.82 -15.52
N ALA A 166 8.06 8.74 -16.85
CA ALA A 166 8.53 9.76 -17.77
C ALA A 166 7.85 11.12 -17.59
N ALA A 167 6.56 11.13 -17.24
CA ALA A 167 5.83 12.35 -16.93
C ALA A 167 6.33 13.02 -15.63
N THR A 168 6.80 12.22 -14.67
CA THR A 168 7.25 12.73 -13.35
C THR A 168 8.70 13.21 -13.39
N VAL A 169 9.57 12.47 -14.07
CA VAL A 169 10.99 12.80 -14.27
C VAL A 169 11.26 12.74 -15.78
N PRO A 170 11.19 13.88 -16.48
CA PRO A 170 11.34 13.91 -17.95
C PRO A 170 12.79 13.65 -18.40
N GLU A 171 13.77 14.02 -17.57
CA GLU A 171 15.20 13.91 -17.86
C GLU A 171 15.97 13.30 -16.68
N GLY A 172 17.13 12.74 -16.98
CA GLY A 172 18.04 12.17 -15.96
C GLY A 172 17.75 10.71 -15.60
N PRO A 173 18.64 10.13 -14.77
CA PRO A 173 18.64 8.72 -14.45
C PRO A 173 17.50 8.37 -13.48
N VAL A 174 16.82 7.26 -13.76
CA VAL A 174 15.59 6.87 -13.05
C VAL A 174 15.89 5.72 -12.06
N PRO A 175 15.83 5.95 -10.73
CA PRO A 175 15.93 4.88 -9.74
C PRO A 175 14.57 4.20 -9.51
N LEU A 176 14.54 2.88 -9.64
CA LEU A 176 13.35 2.05 -9.47
C LEU A 176 13.51 1.11 -8.29
N LEU A 177 12.41 0.85 -7.58
CA LEU A 177 12.34 -0.11 -6.49
C LEU A 177 11.03 -0.89 -6.56
N GLY A 178 11.06 -2.20 -6.36
CA GLY A 178 9.85 -3.02 -6.34
C GLY A 178 9.89 -4.06 -5.23
N TYR A 179 8.78 -4.22 -4.51
CA TYR A 179 8.63 -5.20 -3.44
C TYR A 179 7.70 -6.33 -3.88
N SER A 180 8.08 -7.58 -3.58
CA SER A 180 7.32 -8.78 -3.97
C SER A 180 7.06 -8.77 -5.49
N LEU A 181 5.83 -8.98 -5.98
CA LEU A 181 5.54 -8.89 -7.42
C LEU A 181 5.96 -7.56 -8.07
N GLY A 182 6.02 -6.48 -7.29
CA GLY A 182 6.55 -5.18 -7.71
C GLY A 182 7.99 -5.24 -8.21
N GLY A 183 8.82 -6.18 -7.71
CA GLY A 183 10.18 -6.39 -8.18
C GLY A 183 10.25 -6.84 -9.64
N ASN A 184 9.39 -7.80 -10.01
CA ASN A 184 9.27 -8.27 -11.40
C ASN A 184 8.78 -7.15 -12.31
N LEU A 185 7.79 -6.37 -11.84
CA LEU A 185 7.26 -5.24 -12.59
C LEU A 185 8.30 -4.11 -12.76
N ALA A 186 9.05 -3.78 -11.72
CA ALA A 186 10.11 -2.77 -11.76
C ALA A 186 11.17 -3.11 -12.82
N PHE A 187 11.54 -4.39 -12.93
CA PHE A 187 12.47 -4.85 -13.96
C PHE A 187 11.90 -4.69 -15.38
N GLU A 188 10.63 -5.06 -15.60
CA GLU A 188 10.00 -4.88 -16.92
C GLU A 188 9.84 -3.41 -17.31
N VAL A 189 9.49 -2.56 -16.35
CA VAL A 189 9.40 -1.12 -16.58
C VAL A 189 10.78 -0.51 -16.82
N ALA A 190 11.83 -0.98 -16.13
CA ALA A 190 13.21 -0.58 -16.44
C ALA A 190 13.59 -0.92 -17.88
N ARG A 191 13.28 -2.14 -18.32
CA ARG A 191 13.56 -2.61 -19.68
C ARG A 191 12.85 -1.76 -20.73
N GLU A 192 11.58 -1.44 -20.47
CA GLU A 192 10.79 -0.55 -21.34
C GLU A 192 11.36 0.89 -21.36
N LEU A 193 11.78 1.42 -20.22
CA LEU A 193 12.43 2.73 -20.13
C LEU A 193 13.75 2.75 -20.92
N GLU A 194 14.62 1.74 -20.75
CA GLU A 194 15.86 1.62 -21.51
C GLU A 194 15.61 1.49 -23.02
N ALA A 195 14.59 0.72 -23.43
CA ALA A 195 14.18 0.62 -24.83
C ALA A 195 13.69 1.95 -25.42
N ARG A 196 13.13 2.83 -24.57
CA ARG A 196 12.75 4.22 -24.92
C ARG A 196 13.93 5.21 -24.85
N GLY A 197 15.15 4.72 -24.60
CA GLY A 197 16.35 5.55 -24.48
C GLY A 197 16.46 6.33 -23.17
N ARG A 198 15.68 5.96 -22.15
CA ARG A 198 15.79 6.53 -20.80
C ARG A 198 16.91 5.84 -20.03
N GLU A 199 17.71 6.62 -19.32
CA GLU A 199 18.71 6.08 -18.41
C GLU A 199 18.03 5.60 -17.11
N VAL A 200 18.22 4.34 -16.75
CA VAL A 200 17.79 3.78 -15.46
C VAL A 200 18.99 3.78 -14.53
N ALA A 201 18.86 4.44 -13.38
CA ALA A 201 19.95 4.61 -12.41
C ALA A 201 20.30 3.30 -11.72
N HIS A 202 19.26 2.59 -11.26
CA HIS A 202 19.35 1.36 -10.46
C HIS A 202 17.95 0.74 -10.39
N VAL A 203 17.87 -0.59 -10.43
CA VAL A 203 16.67 -1.35 -10.05
C VAL A 203 16.92 -2.10 -8.74
N VAL A 204 16.15 -1.77 -7.70
CA VAL A 204 16.18 -2.45 -6.40
C VAL A 204 14.98 -3.39 -6.29
N VAL A 205 15.25 -4.68 -6.11
CA VAL A 205 14.24 -5.71 -5.93
C VAL A 205 14.20 -6.12 -4.46
N LEU A 206 13.05 -5.97 -3.81
CA LEU A 206 12.83 -6.37 -2.42
C LEU A 206 12.04 -7.67 -2.38
N ASP A 207 12.69 -8.70 -1.85
CA ASP A 207 12.25 -10.08 -1.65
C ASP A 207 11.32 -10.60 -2.73
N SER A 208 11.83 -10.62 -3.96
CA SER A 208 11.10 -11.09 -5.12
C SER A 208 12.01 -11.89 -6.02
N ARG A 209 11.54 -13.05 -6.47
CA ARG A 209 12.29 -13.93 -7.33
C ARG A 209 12.07 -13.62 -8.80
N ARG A 210 13.11 -13.85 -9.60
CA ARG A 210 13.07 -13.65 -11.05
C ARG A 210 12.31 -14.79 -11.72
N THR A 211 11.38 -14.43 -12.59
CA THR A 211 10.65 -15.38 -13.46
C THR A 211 11.32 -15.44 -14.81
N LEU A 212 11.88 -16.59 -15.22
CA LEU A 212 12.60 -16.74 -16.49
C LEU A 212 11.77 -17.39 -17.60
N GLU A 213 10.73 -18.12 -17.22
CA GLU A 213 9.86 -18.85 -18.14
C GLU A 213 8.41 -18.46 -17.87
N ALA A 214 7.62 -18.38 -18.93
CA ALA A 214 6.19 -18.13 -18.78
C ALA A 214 5.54 -19.32 -18.08
N TYR A 215 4.68 -19.03 -17.11
CA TYR A 215 3.89 -20.02 -16.39
C TYR A 215 2.48 -19.52 -16.15
N GLU A 216 1.53 -20.45 -16.11
CA GLU A 216 0.17 -20.18 -15.62
C GLU A 216 0.13 -20.57 -14.13
N PRO A 217 -0.21 -19.65 -13.21
CA PRO A 217 -0.37 -19.98 -11.81
C PRO A 217 -1.45 -21.06 -11.66
N GLY A 218 -1.06 -22.23 -11.15
CA GLY A 218 -2.01 -23.31 -10.90
C GLY A 218 -3.04 -22.93 -9.83
N PRO A 219 -4.22 -23.59 -9.78
CA PRO A 219 -5.26 -23.30 -8.80
C PRO A 219 -4.79 -23.41 -7.34
N GLU A 220 -3.83 -24.30 -7.06
CA GLU A 220 -3.26 -24.48 -5.72
C GLU A 220 -2.35 -23.33 -5.31
N VAL A 221 -1.54 -22.81 -6.25
CA VAL A 221 -0.66 -21.65 -6.02
C VAL A 221 -1.49 -20.40 -5.75
N LEU A 222 -2.54 -20.18 -6.55
CA LEU A 222 -3.49 -19.09 -6.33
C LEU A 222 -4.16 -19.20 -4.96
N LYS A 223 -4.64 -20.39 -4.57
CA LYS A 223 -5.24 -20.59 -3.24
C LYS A 223 -4.28 -20.37 -2.09
N ALA A 224 -3.04 -20.84 -2.19
CA ALA A 224 -2.04 -20.66 -1.15
C ALA A 224 -1.70 -19.16 -0.97
N PHE A 225 -1.54 -18.47 -2.09
CA PHE A 225 -1.30 -17.03 -2.12
C PHE A 225 -2.49 -16.22 -1.60
N GLU A 226 -3.72 -16.57 -2.00
CA GLU A 226 -4.96 -15.95 -1.49
C GLU A 226 -5.11 -16.16 0.03
N ALA A 227 -4.72 -17.33 0.55
CA ALA A 227 -4.77 -17.60 1.98
C ALA A 227 -3.74 -16.76 2.77
N GLU A 228 -2.51 -16.65 2.26
CA GLU A 228 -1.44 -15.85 2.88
C GLU A 228 -1.78 -14.36 2.86
N LEU A 229 -2.10 -13.82 1.68
CA LEU A 229 -2.46 -12.42 1.52
C LEU A 229 -3.77 -12.10 2.25
N GLY A 230 -4.75 -13.01 2.22
CA GLY A 230 -6.02 -12.86 2.90
C GLY A 230 -5.86 -12.82 4.43
N HIS A 231 -4.99 -13.66 4.99
CA HIS A 231 -4.68 -13.63 6.42
C HIS A 231 -4.01 -12.31 6.82
N HIS A 232 -3.00 -11.88 6.06
CA HIS A 232 -2.30 -10.62 6.30
C HIS A 232 -3.26 -9.42 6.18
N LEU A 233 -4.08 -9.39 5.14
CA LEU A 233 -5.08 -8.33 4.98
C LEU A 233 -6.12 -8.37 6.08
N GLN A 234 -6.65 -9.52 6.49
CA GLN A 234 -7.63 -9.56 7.59
C GLN A 234 -7.04 -9.01 8.90
N GLN A 235 -5.76 -9.29 9.19
CA GLN A 235 -5.05 -8.75 10.35
C GLN A 235 -4.84 -7.23 10.27
N HIS A 236 -4.72 -6.68 9.05
CA HIS A 236 -4.37 -5.28 8.81
C HIS A 236 -5.46 -4.43 8.18
N THR A 237 -6.63 -4.99 7.86
CA THR A 237 -7.76 -4.28 7.21
C THR A 237 -9.07 -4.51 7.96
N GLY A 238 -9.30 -5.69 8.53
CA GLY A 238 -10.55 -6.02 9.23
C GLY A 238 -11.81 -6.05 8.35
N SER A 239 -11.68 -5.99 7.01
CA SER A 239 -12.83 -5.91 6.07
C SER A 239 -12.82 -7.04 5.03
N GLU A 240 -13.89 -7.85 5.03
CA GLU A 240 -14.04 -8.99 4.10
C GLU A 240 -14.24 -8.55 2.63
N ILE A 241 -14.98 -7.46 2.40
CA ILE A 241 -15.25 -6.94 1.05
C ILE A 241 -13.95 -6.42 0.41
N VAL A 242 -13.16 -5.70 1.20
CA VAL A 242 -11.84 -5.20 0.82
C VAL A 242 -10.91 -6.35 0.49
N THR A 243 -10.89 -7.37 1.35
CA THR A 243 -10.11 -8.59 1.11
C THR A 243 -10.45 -9.19 -0.26
N ALA A 244 -11.73 -9.33 -0.60
CA ALA A 244 -12.14 -9.90 -1.89
C ALA A 244 -11.69 -9.08 -3.10
N ALA A 245 -11.81 -7.74 -3.06
CA ALA A 245 -11.39 -6.87 -4.16
C ALA A 245 -9.85 -6.90 -4.35
N VAL A 246 -9.10 -6.88 -3.24
CA VAL A 246 -7.64 -7.00 -3.27
C VAL A 246 -7.21 -8.37 -3.82
N MET A 247 -7.93 -9.45 -3.47
CA MET A 247 -7.66 -10.79 -4.01
C MET A 247 -7.81 -10.83 -5.54
N GLU A 248 -8.86 -10.22 -6.10
CA GLU A 248 -9.08 -10.21 -7.54
C GLU A 248 -7.92 -9.52 -8.29
N HIS A 249 -7.48 -8.35 -7.80
CA HIS A 249 -6.31 -7.66 -8.35
C HIS A 249 -5.03 -8.48 -8.20
N ALA A 250 -4.80 -9.06 -7.03
CA ALA A 250 -3.61 -9.86 -6.75
C ALA A 250 -3.53 -11.09 -7.67
N ALA A 251 -4.66 -11.74 -7.96
CA ALA A 251 -4.74 -12.85 -8.89
C ALA A 251 -4.47 -12.42 -10.34
N GLU A 252 -4.99 -11.28 -10.80
CA GLU A 252 -4.68 -10.73 -12.13
C GLU A 252 -3.21 -10.35 -12.25
N TYR A 253 -2.63 -9.74 -11.21
CA TYR A 253 -1.23 -9.36 -11.18
C TYR A 253 -0.32 -10.60 -11.22
N LEU A 254 -0.62 -11.64 -10.44
CA LEU A 254 0.14 -12.89 -10.46
C LEU A 254 0.10 -13.56 -11.84
N ARG A 255 -1.06 -13.59 -12.51
CA ARG A 255 -1.18 -14.10 -13.88
C ARG A 255 -0.39 -13.25 -14.87
N PHE A 256 -0.43 -11.93 -14.72
CA PHE A 256 0.38 -11.02 -15.54
C PHE A 256 1.88 -11.33 -15.39
N CYS A 257 2.39 -11.49 -14.17
CA CYS A 257 3.78 -11.87 -13.93
C CYS A 257 4.10 -13.25 -14.53
N GLY A 258 3.19 -14.21 -14.44
CA GLY A 258 3.35 -15.53 -15.06
C GLY A 258 3.47 -15.47 -16.59
N ARG A 259 2.77 -14.55 -17.25
CA ARG A 259 2.85 -14.35 -18.71
C ARG A 259 3.98 -13.39 -19.14
N THR A 260 4.63 -12.72 -18.19
CA THR A 260 5.65 -11.70 -18.46
C THR A 260 6.99 -12.08 -17.81
N PRO A 261 7.71 -13.07 -18.37
CA PRO A 261 8.98 -13.48 -17.80
C PRO A 261 10.03 -12.37 -17.93
N ASN A 262 10.78 -12.17 -16.86
CA ASN A 262 11.89 -11.24 -16.72
C ASN A 262 13.14 -11.70 -17.46
N THR A 263 13.04 -11.74 -18.78
CA THR A 263 14.12 -12.18 -19.67
C THR A 263 15.04 -11.02 -20.05
N GLY A 264 16.23 -11.35 -20.56
CA GLY A 264 17.21 -10.35 -20.99
C GLY A 264 18.04 -9.77 -19.84
N THR A 265 18.69 -8.65 -20.14
CA THR A 265 19.68 -7.99 -19.29
C THR A 265 19.51 -6.49 -19.42
N LEU A 266 19.41 -5.79 -18.29
CA LEU A 266 19.37 -4.33 -18.22
C LEU A 266 20.77 -3.74 -18.34
N ALA A 267 20.86 -2.50 -18.83
CA ALA A 267 22.08 -1.71 -18.73
C ALA A 267 22.32 -1.23 -17.29
N ALA A 268 21.24 -0.95 -16.55
CA ALA A 268 21.28 -0.51 -15.16
C ALA A 268 21.74 -1.60 -14.18
N PRO A 269 22.41 -1.23 -13.07
CA PRO A 269 22.68 -2.16 -11.98
C PRO A 269 21.38 -2.66 -11.35
N VAL A 270 21.38 -3.94 -10.98
CA VAL A 270 20.25 -4.60 -10.28
C VAL A 270 20.73 -5.04 -8.90
N SER A 271 20.02 -4.66 -7.85
CA SER A 271 20.29 -5.16 -6.50
C SER A 271 19.06 -5.81 -5.93
N VAL A 272 19.27 -6.90 -5.20
CA VAL A 272 18.22 -7.64 -4.52
C VAL A 272 18.47 -7.53 -3.03
N LEU A 273 17.44 -7.16 -2.27
CA LEU A 273 17.40 -7.30 -0.82
C LEU A 273 16.39 -8.40 -0.51
N THR A 274 16.81 -9.46 0.15
CA THR A 274 15.93 -10.56 0.56
C THR A 274 15.73 -10.57 2.06
N ASP A 275 14.76 -11.35 2.54
CA ASP A 275 14.58 -11.61 3.96
C ASP A 275 15.77 -12.39 4.55
N GLU A 276 15.77 -12.55 5.88
CA GLU A 276 16.92 -13.14 6.58
C GLU A 276 17.12 -14.65 6.30
N ASP A 277 16.07 -15.35 5.87
CA ASP A 277 16.03 -16.81 5.72
C ASP A 277 16.19 -17.27 4.26
N LYS A 278 16.03 -16.37 3.28
CA LYS A 278 16.02 -16.70 1.85
C LYS A 278 17.29 -16.33 1.09
N ALA A 279 18.36 -15.86 1.76
CA ALA A 279 19.59 -15.42 1.12
C ALA A 279 20.15 -16.41 0.08
N ASP A 280 20.16 -17.71 0.42
CA ASP A 280 20.66 -18.79 -0.44
C ASP A 280 19.88 -18.91 -1.77
N LEU A 281 18.60 -18.48 -1.81
CA LEU A 281 17.77 -18.55 -3.02
C LEU A 281 18.18 -17.54 -4.09
N TYR A 282 19.04 -16.56 -3.75
CA TYR A 282 19.47 -15.48 -4.63
C TYR A 282 20.93 -15.60 -5.07
N GLU A 283 21.60 -16.69 -4.71
CA GLU A 283 22.97 -16.99 -5.12
C GLU A 283 23.10 -17.26 -6.63
N GLU A 284 24.34 -17.16 -7.12
CA GLU A 284 24.66 -17.45 -8.52
C GLU A 284 24.39 -18.92 -8.85
N GLY A 285 23.79 -19.17 -10.00
CA GLY A 285 23.44 -20.53 -10.44
C GLY A 285 22.14 -21.09 -9.84
N VAL A 286 21.55 -20.41 -8.85
CA VAL A 286 20.22 -20.77 -8.34
C VAL A 286 19.16 -20.30 -9.33
N PRO A 287 18.28 -21.20 -9.82
CA PRO A 287 17.19 -20.82 -10.72
C PRO A 287 16.34 -19.72 -10.09
N GLY A 288 16.01 -18.68 -10.85
CA GLY A 288 15.20 -17.53 -10.43
C GLY A 288 15.88 -16.56 -9.46
N SER A 289 17.20 -16.65 -9.28
CA SER A 289 18.01 -15.53 -8.81
C SER A 289 18.05 -14.40 -9.86
N TRP A 290 18.51 -13.22 -9.45
CA TRP A 290 18.69 -12.08 -10.35
C TRP A 290 20.08 -12.03 -11.00
N HIS A 291 20.88 -13.09 -10.89
CA HIS A 291 22.14 -13.19 -11.64
C HIS A 291 21.87 -13.13 -13.16
N GLY A 292 22.77 -12.46 -13.89
CA GLY A 292 22.65 -12.22 -15.34
C GLY A 292 21.56 -11.24 -15.75
N SER A 293 20.86 -10.60 -14.81
CA SER A 293 19.81 -9.60 -15.10
C SER A 293 20.34 -8.20 -15.43
N SER A 294 21.63 -7.94 -15.18
CA SER A 294 22.26 -6.62 -15.37
C SER A 294 23.65 -6.75 -16.00
N ALA A 295 23.97 -5.84 -16.92
CA ALA A 295 25.29 -5.67 -17.50
C ALA A 295 26.23 -4.81 -16.65
N ALA A 296 25.69 -3.92 -15.81
CA ALA A 296 26.45 -3.08 -14.87
C ALA A 296 26.77 -3.77 -13.54
N GLY A 297 26.26 -4.99 -13.34
CA GLY A 297 26.50 -5.81 -12.15
C GLY A 297 25.24 -6.06 -11.34
N HIS A 298 25.31 -7.13 -10.54
CA HIS A 298 24.28 -7.60 -9.63
C HIS A 298 24.80 -7.61 -8.19
N ARG A 299 23.95 -7.28 -7.22
CA ARG A 299 24.27 -7.44 -5.78
C ARG A 299 23.09 -8.02 -5.02
N ALA A 300 23.29 -9.15 -4.36
CA ALA A 300 22.35 -9.68 -3.37
C ALA A 300 22.74 -9.20 -1.97
N LEU A 301 21.75 -8.78 -1.19
CA LEU A 301 21.86 -8.32 0.18
C LEU A 301 20.87 -9.08 1.04
N CYS A 302 21.31 -9.49 2.22
CA CYS A 302 20.45 -10.08 3.23
C CYS A 302 19.90 -8.97 4.13
N GLY A 303 18.59 -8.90 4.28
CA GLY A 303 17.88 -8.01 5.17
C GLY A 303 17.69 -8.62 6.56
N PHE A 304 16.75 -8.07 7.31
CA PHE A 304 16.32 -8.57 8.62
C PHE A 304 14.79 -8.62 8.65
N GLY A 305 14.22 -9.63 9.32
CA GLY A 305 12.78 -9.87 9.33
C GLY A 305 12.33 -10.79 8.19
N THR A 306 11.02 -11.02 8.12
CA THR A 306 10.36 -11.90 7.14
C THR A 306 9.85 -11.12 5.91
N HIS A 307 9.33 -11.82 4.89
CA HIS A 307 8.76 -11.19 3.69
C HIS A 307 7.76 -10.06 4.02
N ALA A 308 6.91 -10.27 5.03
CA ALA A 308 5.81 -9.37 5.37
C ALA A 308 6.20 -8.19 6.28
N GLU A 309 7.42 -8.21 6.85
CA GLU A 309 7.92 -7.22 7.83
C GLU A 309 8.85 -6.19 7.16
#